data_AF-A0A1M7F3V9-F1
#
_entry.id   AF-A0A1M7F3V9-F1
#
_cell.length_a   1.000
_cell.length_b   1.000
_cell.length_c   1.000
_cell.angle_alpha   90.00
_cell.angle_beta   90.00
_cell.angle_gamma   90.00
#
_symmetry.space_group_name_H-M   'P 1'
#
loop_
_entity.id
_entity.type
_entity.pdbx_description
1 polymer ?
#
loop_
_entity_poly.entity_id
_entity_poly.type
_entity_poly.pdbx_seq_one_letter_code
_entity_poly.pdbx_strand_id
1 'polypeptide(L)'
;MQQKIENLPPAPTTAKVPLPSKETTIADIENNSFTLSCGSGCAATYTAEDISQDKTSVKVKFKVDNYLNDELAETTYETYLFYYSNTGEIVKIINDENQNNILDNYIPSAQESFKEFAASLVQDKKIQLPQSKD
;
A
#
# COMPACT_ATOMS: atom_id res chain seq x y z
N MET A 1 21.92 54.87 43.60
CA MET A 1 21.02 54.85 42.43
C MET A 1 21.86 55.11 41.20
N GLN A 2 21.98 54.13 40.29
CA GLN A 2 22.22 54.26 38.85
C GLN A 2 22.27 52.84 38.25
N GLN A 3 21.57 52.68 37.13
CA GLN A 3 21.25 51.41 36.48
C GLN A 3 22.41 50.94 35.61
N LYS A 4 22.69 49.62 35.58
CA LYS A 4 23.49 48.97 34.55
C LYS A 4 22.61 47.97 33.82
N ILE A 5 22.33 48.23 32.56
CA ILE A 5 21.73 47.29 31.62
C ILE A 5 22.89 46.51 31.02
N GLU A 6 22.91 45.19 31.16
CA GLU A 6 23.70 44.34 30.25
C GLU A 6 23.11 42.92 30.20
N ASN A 7 22.42 42.69 29.08
CA ASN A 7 22.31 41.46 28.30
C ASN A 7 21.82 40.19 29.00
N LEU A 8 20.54 39.88 28.72
CA LEU A 8 19.97 38.55 28.87
C LEU A 8 20.74 37.54 28.02
N PRO A 9 21.09 36.35 28.55
CA PRO A 9 21.42 35.22 27.70
C PRO A 9 20.16 34.71 26.99
N PRO A 10 20.24 34.34 25.70
CA PRO A 10 19.10 33.82 24.96
C PRO A 10 18.65 32.48 25.55
N ALA A 11 17.34 32.32 25.70
CA ALA A 11 16.71 31.05 26.02
C ALA A 11 17.18 29.98 25.01
N PRO A 12 17.45 28.73 25.43
CA PRO A 12 17.71 27.67 24.48
C PRO A 12 16.44 27.45 23.65
N THR A 13 16.51 27.90 22.40
CA THR A 13 15.58 27.52 21.34
C THR A 13 15.45 26.01 21.37
N THR A 14 14.27 25.53 21.75
CA THR A 14 13.86 24.15 21.46
C THR A 14 13.85 24.05 19.95
N ALA A 15 14.96 23.56 19.39
CA ALA A 15 15.01 23.11 18.02
C ALA A 15 13.92 22.06 17.90
N LYS A 16 12.81 22.44 17.28
CA LYS A 16 11.82 21.50 16.77
C LYS A 16 12.56 20.73 15.69
N VAL A 17 13.19 19.63 16.10
CA VAL A 17 13.71 18.61 15.21
C VAL A 17 12.57 18.32 14.23
N PRO A 18 12.75 18.57 12.93
CA PRO A 18 11.82 18.02 11.96
C PRO A 18 11.90 16.51 12.17
N LEU A 19 10.81 15.93 12.66
CA LEU A 19 10.59 14.49 12.57
C LEU A 19 10.95 14.10 11.14
N PRO A 20 11.90 13.18 10.89
CA PRO A 20 12.13 12.70 9.55
C PRO A 20 10.84 11.99 9.13
N SER A 21 10.00 12.69 8.36
CA SER A 21 9.00 12.06 7.54
C SER A 21 9.76 11.16 6.60
N LYS A 22 9.88 9.88 6.96
CA LYS A 22 10.43 8.85 6.10
C LYS A 22 9.49 8.81 4.90
N GLU A 23 9.83 9.53 3.84
CA GLU A 23 9.20 9.38 2.52
C GLU A 23 9.36 7.92 2.17
N THR A 24 8.28 7.19 2.37
CA THR A 24 8.20 5.75 2.18
C THR A 24 7.91 5.60 0.69
N THR A 25 8.92 5.18 -0.05
CA THR A 25 8.92 5.09 -1.52
C THR A 25 8.14 3.84 -1.97
N ILE A 26 7.81 3.74 -3.26
CA ILE A 26 7.19 2.52 -3.82
C ILE A 26 8.02 1.26 -3.51
N ALA A 27 9.34 1.40 -3.41
CA ALA A 27 10.26 0.32 -3.04
C ALA A 27 10.04 -0.21 -1.61
N ASP A 28 9.40 0.55 -0.71
CA ASP A 28 9.06 0.09 0.64
C ASP A 28 7.75 -0.74 0.67
N ILE A 29 7.02 -0.83 -0.44
CA ILE A 29 5.80 -1.65 -0.61
C ILE A 29 6.13 -2.97 -1.32
N GLU A 30 7.22 -2.99 -2.09
CA GLU A 30 7.82 -4.24 -2.52
C GLU A 30 8.07 -5.07 -1.25
N ASN A 31 7.60 -6.32 -1.24
CA ASN A 31 7.53 -7.25 -0.12
C ASN A 31 6.33 -7.13 0.84
N ASN A 32 5.38 -6.22 0.62
CA ASN A 32 4.09 -6.30 1.32
C ASN A 32 3.37 -7.59 0.89
N SER A 33 2.90 -8.34 1.87
CA SER A 33 2.21 -9.60 1.61
C SER A 33 0.94 -9.77 2.42
N PHE A 34 0.03 -10.56 1.87
CA PHE A 34 -1.17 -11.01 2.57
C PHE A 34 -1.46 -12.47 2.20
N THR A 35 -2.05 -13.20 3.13
CA THR A 35 -2.38 -14.62 2.95
C THR A 35 -3.89 -14.80 2.91
N LEU A 36 -4.35 -15.48 1.86
CA LEU A 36 -5.72 -15.95 1.74
C LEU A 36 -5.79 -17.40 2.20
N SER A 37 -6.69 -17.71 3.13
CA SER A 37 -7.02 -19.11 3.44
C SER A 37 -8.22 -19.55 2.61
N CYS A 38 -8.06 -20.60 1.80
CA CYS A 38 -9.12 -21.25 1.04
C CYS A 38 -9.86 -22.33 1.85
N GLY A 39 -9.50 -22.54 3.12
CA GLY A 39 -10.01 -23.62 3.97
C GLY A 39 -9.32 -24.96 3.71
N SER A 40 -9.62 -25.98 4.53
CA SER A 40 -9.14 -27.37 4.36
C SER A 40 -7.63 -27.53 4.10
N GLY A 41 -6.80 -26.71 4.74
CA GLY A 41 -5.33 -26.76 4.56
C GLY A 41 -4.80 -26.11 3.27
N CYS A 42 -5.65 -25.39 2.54
CA CYS A 42 -5.26 -24.58 1.38
C CYS A 42 -5.05 -23.12 1.81
N ALA A 43 -3.93 -22.54 1.37
CA ALA A 43 -3.66 -21.12 1.51
C ALA A 43 -2.89 -20.57 0.31
N ALA A 44 -3.01 -19.28 0.04
CA ALA A 44 -2.23 -18.58 -0.98
C ALA A 44 -1.67 -17.29 -0.40
N THR A 45 -0.35 -17.11 -0.46
CA THR A 45 0.31 -15.88 -0.01
C THR A 45 0.69 -15.04 -1.22
N TYR A 46 0.14 -13.84 -1.28
CA TYR A 46 0.41 -12.83 -2.30
C TYR A 46 1.49 -11.91 -1.76
N THR A 47 2.64 -11.84 -2.42
CA THR A 47 3.74 -10.92 -2.07
C THR A 47 3.97 -9.97 -3.23
N ALA A 48 3.83 -8.66 -3.00
CA ALA A 48 4.05 -7.66 -4.03
C ALA A 48 5.54 -7.62 -4.40
N GLU A 49 5.85 -7.81 -5.67
CA GLU A 49 7.22 -7.77 -6.19
C GLU A 49 7.53 -6.49 -6.95
N ASP A 50 6.55 -5.95 -7.67
CA ASP A 50 6.68 -4.75 -8.47
C ASP A 50 5.39 -3.95 -8.40
N ILE A 51 5.52 -2.64 -8.21
CA ILE A 51 4.39 -1.73 -8.18
C ILE A 51 4.71 -0.56 -9.10
N SER A 52 3.81 -0.30 -10.04
CA SER A 52 3.87 0.85 -10.92
C SER A 52 2.54 1.58 -10.95
N GLN A 53 2.58 2.91 -11.03
CA GLN A 53 1.38 3.73 -11.11
C GLN A 53 1.19 4.22 -12.55
N ASP A 54 -0.03 4.10 -13.07
CA ASP A 54 -0.46 4.80 -14.28
C ASP A 54 -1.75 5.58 -14.02
N LYS A 55 -1.62 6.92 -13.99
CA LYS A 55 -2.72 7.88 -13.77
C LYS A 55 -3.57 7.52 -12.55
N THR A 56 -4.77 6.97 -12.77
CA THR A 56 -5.79 6.60 -11.78
C THR A 56 -5.72 5.13 -11.38
N SER A 57 -4.71 4.41 -11.86
CA SER A 57 -4.54 2.98 -11.64
C SER A 57 -3.16 2.64 -11.11
N VAL A 58 -3.10 1.53 -10.40
CA VAL A 58 -1.86 0.99 -9.85
C VAL A 58 -1.75 -0.44 -10.32
N LYS A 59 -0.68 -0.73 -11.05
CA LYS A 59 -0.32 -2.06 -11.50
C LYS A 59 0.57 -2.69 -10.43
N VAL A 60 0.18 -3.86 -9.95
CA VAL A 60 0.95 -4.62 -8.97
C VAL A 60 1.18 -6.02 -9.50
N LYS A 61 2.44 -6.42 -9.57
CA LYS A 61 2.83 -7.80 -9.83
C LYS A 61 3.04 -8.49 -8.48
N PHE A 62 2.35 -9.61 -8.28
CA PHE A 62 2.51 -10.46 -7.11
C PHE A 62 3.23 -11.74 -7.47
N LYS A 63 4.11 -12.18 -6.57
CA LYS A 63 4.46 -13.59 -6.41
C LYS A 63 3.37 -14.24 -5.56
N VAL A 64 2.79 -15.33 -6.03
CA VAL A 64 1.72 -16.06 -5.35
C VAL A 64 2.24 -17.43 -4.99
N ASP A 65 2.47 -17.66 -3.70
CA ASP A 65 2.87 -18.95 -3.15
C ASP A 65 1.62 -19.70 -2.69
N ASN A 66 1.31 -20.81 -3.35
CA ASN A 66 0.15 -21.67 -3.06
C ASN A 66 0.58 -22.83 -2.17
N TYR A 67 -0.13 -23.02 -1.07
CA TYR A 67 0.14 -24.02 -0.05
C TYR A 67 -0.99 -25.04 0.00
N LEU A 68 -0.62 -26.31 0.13
CA LEU A 68 -1.53 -27.42 0.37
C LEU A 68 -1.02 -28.24 1.54
N ASN A 69 -1.85 -28.41 2.58
CA ASN A 69 -1.47 -29.02 3.85
C ASN A 69 -0.22 -28.37 4.46
N ASP A 70 -0.19 -27.03 4.45
CA ASP A 70 0.91 -26.21 4.96
C ASP A 70 2.26 -26.37 4.24
N GLU A 71 2.30 -27.13 3.14
CA GLU A 71 3.49 -27.27 2.28
C GLU A 71 3.34 -26.44 1.01
N LEU A 72 4.43 -25.77 0.59
CA LEU A 72 4.46 -25.02 -0.67
C LEU A 72 4.27 -25.99 -1.83
N ALA A 73 3.15 -25.86 -2.54
CA ALA A 73 2.81 -26.69 -3.68
C ALA A 73 3.28 -26.05 -5.00
N GLU A 74 3.06 -24.74 -5.16
CA GLU A 74 3.34 -24.03 -6.40
C GLU A 74 3.62 -22.54 -6.13
N THR A 75 4.48 -21.94 -6.94
CA THR A 75 4.65 -20.48 -7.02
C THR A 75 4.25 -20.02 -8.41
N THR A 76 3.31 -19.07 -8.48
CA THR A 76 2.91 -18.38 -9.71
C THR A 76 3.18 -16.88 -9.61
N TYR A 77 3.01 -16.17 -10.72
CA TYR A 77 3.11 -14.71 -10.75
C TYR A 77 1.86 -14.15 -11.39
N GLU A 78 1.19 -13.24 -10.69
CA GLU A 78 -0.07 -12.67 -11.13
C GLU A 78 0.01 -11.16 -11.12
N THR A 79 -0.64 -10.52 -12.08
CA THR A 79 -0.62 -9.07 -12.20
C THR A 79 -2.03 -8.51 -12.06
N TYR A 80 -2.17 -7.46 -11.24
CA TYR A 80 -3.44 -6.84 -10.93
C TYR A 80 -3.41 -5.34 -11.14
N LEU A 81 -4.52 -4.80 -11.64
CA LEU A 81 -4.75 -3.38 -11.87
C LEU A 81 -5.78 -2.88 -10.85
N PHE A 82 -5.34 -2.04 -9.92
CA PHE A 82 -6.15 -1.40 -8.89
C PHE A 82 -6.60 -0.04 -9.40
N TYR A 83 -7.91 0.14 -9.58
CA TYR A 83 -8.50 1.39 -10.07
C TYR A 83 -9.16 2.13 -8.92
N TYR A 84 -8.74 3.37 -8.72
CA TYR A 84 -9.26 4.22 -7.67
C TYR A 84 -10.17 5.30 -8.24
N SER A 85 -11.15 5.72 -7.44
CA SER A 85 -11.91 6.93 -7.68
C SER A 85 -11.04 8.17 -7.47
N ASN A 86 -11.54 9.34 -7.86
CA ASN A 86 -10.87 10.60 -7.57
C ASN A 86 -10.81 10.92 -6.06
N THR A 87 -11.62 10.25 -5.24
CA THR A 87 -11.60 10.35 -3.77
C THR A 87 -10.62 9.37 -3.12
N GLY A 88 -9.94 8.52 -3.91
CA GLY A 88 -9.00 7.51 -3.43
C GLY A 88 -9.65 6.22 -2.93
N GLU A 89 -10.94 6.01 -3.20
CA GLU A 89 -11.63 4.76 -2.89
C GLU A 89 -11.37 3.73 -3.99
N ILE A 90 -11.14 2.47 -3.63
CA ILE A 90 -10.97 1.39 -4.61
C ILE A 90 -12.31 1.09 -5.30
N VAL A 91 -12.32 1.14 -6.63
CA VAL A 91 -13.52 0.93 -7.45
C VAL A 91 -13.49 -0.45 -8.11
N LYS A 92 -12.32 -0.88 -8.61
CA LYS A 92 -12.13 -2.17 -9.29
C LYS A 92 -10.73 -2.71 -9.05
N ILE A 93 -10.62 -4.04 -9.04
CA ILE A 93 -9.34 -4.74 -9.03
C ILE A 93 -9.40 -5.78 -10.14
N ILE A 94 -8.68 -5.56 -11.23
CA ILE A 94 -8.74 -6.41 -12.42
C ILE A 94 -7.48 -7.27 -12.49
N ASN A 95 -7.64 -8.58 -12.65
CA ASN A 95 -6.52 -9.47 -13.00
C ASN A 95 -6.15 -9.24 -14.48
N ASP A 96 -4.87 -8.94 -14.77
CA ASP A 96 -4.38 -8.53 -16.10
C ASP A 96 -4.48 -9.67 -17.12
N GLU A 97 -4.44 -10.93 -16.68
CA GLU A 97 -4.45 -12.10 -17.56
C GLU A 97 -5.87 -12.50 -17.98
N ASN A 98 -6.79 -12.59 -17.02
CA ASN A 98 -8.14 -13.11 -17.25
C ASN A 98 -9.23 -12.03 -17.23
N GLN A 99 -8.88 -10.78 -16.93
CA GLN A 99 -9.76 -9.61 -16.89
C GLN A 99 -10.92 -9.72 -15.87
N ASN A 100 -10.82 -10.65 -14.91
CA ASN A 100 -11.81 -10.78 -13.84
C ASN A 100 -11.70 -9.64 -12.84
N ASN A 101 -12.84 -9.09 -12.43
CA ASN A 101 -12.91 -8.17 -11.31
C ASN A 101 -12.98 -8.95 -9.99
N ILE A 102 -11.95 -8.79 -9.16
CA ILE A 102 -11.84 -9.48 -7.87
C ILE A 102 -12.97 -9.08 -6.93
N LEU A 103 -13.39 -7.80 -6.98
CA LEU A 103 -14.45 -7.29 -6.13
C LEU A 103 -15.83 -7.90 -6.43
N ASP A 104 -16.00 -8.53 -7.59
CA ASP A 104 -17.26 -9.17 -8.00
C ASP A 104 -17.18 -10.70 -7.92
N ASN A 105 -16.02 -11.28 -8.25
CA ASN A 105 -15.88 -12.70 -8.52
C ASN A 105 -15.26 -13.53 -7.40
N TYR A 106 -14.56 -12.90 -6.44
CA TYR A 106 -13.87 -13.63 -5.37
C TYR A 106 -14.74 -13.76 -4.12
N ILE A 107 -14.42 -14.72 -3.25
CA ILE A 107 -15.08 -14.87 -1.95
C ILE A 107 -14.86 -13.62 -1.07
N PRO A 108 -15.81 -13.28 -0.17
CA PRO A 108 -15.75 -12.02 0.58
C PRO A 108 -14.45 -11.79 1.36
N SER A 109 -13.89 -12.83 1.99
CA SER A 109 -12.61 -12.72 2.73
C SER A 109 -11.45 -12.33 1.82
N ALA A 110 -11.38 -12.90 0.62
CA ALA A 110 -10.37 -12.52 -0.36
C ALA A 110 -10.57 -11.07 -0.83
N GLN A 111 -11.82 -10.68 -1.11
CA GLN A 111 -12.12 -9.29 -1.47
C GLN A 111 -11.66 -8.31 -0.38
N GLU A 112 -11.84 -8.66 0.90
CA GLU A 112 -11.41 -7.85 2.04
C GLU A 112 -9.90 -7.69 2.07
N SER A 113 -9.12 -8.76 1.99
CA SER A 113 -7.65 -8.67 1.96
C SER A 113 -7.12 -7.84 0.78
N PHE A 114 -7.73 -7.99 -0.40
CA PHE A 114 -7.36 -7.16 -1.55
C PHE A 114 -7.72 -5.68 -1.35
N LYS A 115 -8.85 -5.36 -0.69
CA LYS A 115 -9.22 -3.98 -0.34
C LYS A 115 -8.29 -3.39 0.73
N GLU A 116 -7.89 -4.16 1.72
CA GLU A 116 -6.93 -3.75 2.74
C GLU A 116 -5.57 -3.45 2.12
N PHE A 117 -5.09 -4.33 1.26
CA PHE A 117 -3.89 -4.09 0.48
C PHE A 117 -4.02 -2.80 -0.36
N ALA A 118 -5.14 -2.63 -1.07
CA ALA A 118 -5.41 -1.41 -1.84
C ALA A 118 -5.40 -0.13 -0.98
N ALA A 119 -6.01 -0.17 0.21
CA ALA A 119 -5.99 0.95 1.14
C ALA A 119 -4.57 1.31 1.59
N SER A 120 -3.72 0.30 1.81
CA SER A 120 -2.31 0.49 2.17
C SER A 120 -1.50 1.20 1.07
N LEU A 121 -1.92 1.10 -0.19
CA LEU A 121 -1.27 1.78 -1.31
C LEU A 121 -1.55 3.29 -1.32
N VAL A 122 -2.69 3.74 -0.78
CA VAL A 122 -3.11 5.16 -0.83
C VAL A 122 -2.94 5.91 0.50
N GLN A 123 -3.07 5.23 1.65
CA GLN A 123 -2.99 5.87 2.98
C GLN A 123 -1.65 6.54 3.26
N ASP A 124 -0.57 6.02 2.68
CA ASP A 124 0.78 6.55 2.92
C ASP A 124 1.19 7.64 1.90
N LYS A 125 0.26 8.18 1.10
CA LYS A 125 0.56 9.06 -0.06
C LYS A 125 1.61 8.45 -1.02
N LYS A 126 1.69 7.13 -1.05
CA LYS A 126 2.63 6.37 -1.88
C LYS A 126 2.33 6.47 -3.39
N ILE A 127 1.14 6.95 -3.73
CA ILE A 127 0.57 6.98 -5.08
C ILE A 127 -0.11 8.35 -5.29
N GLN A 128 0.28 9.06 -6.36
CA GLN A 128 -0.24 10.40 -6.66
C GLN A 128 -1.52 10.30 -7.49
N LEU A 129 -2.67 10.21 -6.84
CA LEU A 129 -3.95 10.28 -7.53
C LEU A 129 -4.12 11.67 -8.18
N PRO A 130 -4.58 11.76 -9.44
CA PRO A 130 -4.82 13.06 -10.06
C PRO A 130 -5.85 13.84 -9.24
N GLN A 131 -5.37 14.87 -8.56
CA GLN A 131 -6.22 15.82 -7.85
C GLN A 131 -7.07 16.55 -8.90
N SER A 132 -8.38 16.46 -8.75
CA SER A 132 -9.30 17.22 -9.59
C SER A 132 -9.06 18.71 -9.29
N LYS A 133 -8.64 19.48 -10.29
CA LYS A 133 -8.82 20.93 -10.23
C LYS A 133 -10.29 21.18 -10.57
N ASP A 134 -11.07 21.52 -9.56
CA ASP A 134 -12.36 22.19 -9.77
C ASP A 134 -12.16 23.53 -10.49
#